data_AF-A0A4S0J077-F1
#
_entry.id   AF-A0A4S0J077-F1
#
_cell.length_a   1.000
_cell.length_b   1.000
_cell.length_c   1.000
_cell.angle_alpha   90.00
_cell.angle_beta   90.00
_cell.angle_gamma   90.00
#
_symmetry.space_group_name_H-M   'P 1'
#
loop_
_entity.id
_entity.type
_entity.pdbx_description
1 polymer ?
#
loop_
_entity_poly.entity_id
_entity_poly.type
_entity_poly.pdbx_seq_one_letter_code
_entity_poly.pdbx_strand_id
1 'polypeptide(L)'
;NQFLEQPTKSLVFLQYAPSVPEFVELTGKKSNGVIYNLLGGALTTPKNPRADEVAAKFKAKYGVESGTYGVGLYEMTNVYFDAVKKVGGASDHAAIMKALSETDKQVAEGRLKFDPA
;
A
#
# COMPACT_ATOMS: atom_id res chain seq x y z
N ASN A 1 -13.99 26.24 2.77
CA ASN A 1 -13.17 25.61 3.83
C ASN A 1 -12.12 26.62 4.30
N GLN A 2 -12.22 27.08 5.55
CA GLN A 2 -11.50 28.25 6.08
C GLN A 2 -9.98 28.19 5.83
N PHE A 3 -9.36 27.02 5.96
CA PHE A 3 -7.92 26.85 5.77
C PHE A 3 -7.45 26.90 4.30
N LEU A 4 -8.32 26.59 3.34
CA LEU A 4 -7.98 26.59 1.91
C LEU A 4 -8.44 27.86 1.18
N GLU A 5 -9.36 28.62 1.78
CA GLU A 5 -9.85 29.91 1.27
C GLU A 5 -9.14 31.09 1.94
N GLN A 6 -8.75 30.94 3.21
CA GLN A 6 -8.01 31.94 4.00
C GLN A 6 -6.87 31.24 4.76
N PRO A 7 -5.76 30.93 4.08
CA PRO A 7 -4.68 30.15 4.67
C PRO A 7 -4.07 30.85 5.89
N THR A 8 -3.92 30.11 6.98
CA THR A 8 -3.17 30.50 8.16
C THR A 8 -1.75 29.92 8.10
N LYS A 9 -0.83 30.41 8.95
CA LYS A 9 0.50 29.79 9.14
C LYS A 9 0.39 28.51 9.99
N SER A 10 -0.35 27.53 9.50
CA SER A 10 -0.64 26.28 10.19
C SER A 10 -0.18 25.09 9.36
N LEU A 11 0.36 24.06 10.02
CA LEU A 11 0.56 22.76 9.39
C LEU A 11 -0.81 22.10 9.19
N VAL A 12 -1.09 21.64 7.97
CA VAL A 12 -2.34 20.95 7.64
C VAL A 12 -2.06 19.48 7.40
N PHE A 13 -2.59 18.64 8.29
CA PHE A 13 -2.59 17.20 8.16
C PHE A 13 -4.02 16.71 7.93
N LEU A 14 -4.23 15.92 6.89
CA LEU A 14 -5.51 15.27 6.60
C LEU A 14 -5.29 13.76 6.48
N GLN A 15 -5.86 12.99 7.41
CA GLN A 15 -5.78 11.54 7.34
C GLN A 15 -6.62 11.03 6.16
N TYR A 16 -6.08 10.05 5.43
CA TYR A 16 -6.73 9.28 4.36
C TYR A 16 -7.08 10.07 3.09
N ALA A 17 -7.86 11.15 3.16
CA ALA A 17 -8.41 11.80 1.97
C ALA A 17 -7.35 12.19 0.91
N PRO A 18 -6.18 12.74 1.26
CA PRO A 18 -5.15 13.03 0.27
C PRO A 18 -4.54 11.81 -0.44
N SER A 19 -4.87 10.59 0.00
CA SER A 19 -4.39 9.35 -0.61
C SER A 19 -5.23 8.85 -1.79
N VAL A 20 -6.44 9.40 -2.00
CA VAL A 20 -7.30 9.02 -3.12
C VAL A 20 -7.24 10.07 -4.25
N PRO A 21 -7.23 9.67 -5.54
CA PRO A 21 -7.06 10.59 -6.67
C PRO A 21 -8.05 11.77 -6.67
N GLU A 22 -9.29 11.52 -6.26
CA GLU A 22 -10.39 12.47 -6.26
C GLU A 22 -10.12 13.69 -5.38
N PHE A 23 -9.35 13.54 -4.29
CA PHE A 23 -8.98 14.67 -3.44
C PHE A 23 -8.12 15.68 -4.22
N VAL A 24 -7.13 15.20 -4.96
CA VAL A 24 -6.24 16.05 -5.76
C VAL A 24 -7.00 16.67 -6.93
N GLU A 25 -7.88 15.91 -7.58
CA GLU A 25 -8.73 16.40 -8.67
C GLU A 25 -9.63 17.56 -8.21
N LEU A 26 -10.31 17.41 -7.07
CA LEU A 26 -11.24 18.41 -6.54
C LEU A 26 -10.55 19.64 -5.95
N THR A 27 -9.38 19.46 -5.32
CA THR A 27 -8.67 20.56 -4.62
C THR A 27 -7.64 21.26 -5.49
N GLY A 28 -7.18 20.62 -6.58
CA GLY A 28 -6.16 21.14 -7.49
C GLY A 28 -4.94 21.66 -6.73
N LYS A 29 -4.47 22.86 -7.09
CA LYS A 29 -3.30 23.50 -6.45
C LYS A 29 -3.45 23.73 -4.93
N LYS A 30 -4.66 23.70 -4.38
CA LYS A 30 -4.90 23.87 -2.94
C LYS A 30 -4.52 22.65 -2.11
N SER A 31 -4.31 21.48 -2.74
CA SER A 31 -3.75 20.31 -2.05
C SER A 31 -2.25 20.45 -1.73
N ASN A 32 -1.53 21.35 -2.40
CA ASN A 32 -0.09 21.49 -2.22
C ASN A 32 0.26 21.86 -0.78
N GLY A 33 1.10 21.04 -0.14
CA GLY A 33 1.52 21.21 1.25
C GLY A 33 0.64 20.53 2.30
N VAL A 34 -0.49 19.93 1.90
CA VAL A 34 -1.25 19.03 2.77
C VAL A 34 -0.45 17.76 3.01
N ILE A 35 -0.26 17.38 4.27
CA ILE A 35 0.45 16.16 4.66
C ILE A 35 -0.56 15.08 5.05
N TYR A 36 -0.24 13.83 4.76
CA TYR A 36 -1.02 12.66 5.14
C TYR A 36 -0.10 11.48 5.43
N ASN A 37 -0.64 10.47 6.10
CA ASN A 37 0.01 9.17 6.25
C ASN A 37 -0.64 8.15 5.33
N LEU A 38 0.18 7.33 4.68
CA LEU A 38 -0.25 6.17 3.91
C LEU A 38 0.39 4.90 4.50
N LEU A 39 -0.15 4.45 5.62
CA LEU A 39 0.31 3.22 6.27
C LEU A 39 0.01 2.02 5.35
N GLY A 40 1.03 1.20 5.08
CA GLY A 40 0.90 0.08 4.14
C GLY A 40 0.69 0.53 2.69
N GLY A 41 1.03 1.77 2.35
CA GLY A 41 1.08 2.23 0.96
C GLY A 41 2.27 1.66 0.21
N ALA A 42 2.11 1.47 -1.10
CA ALA A 42 3.23 1.12 -1.96
C ALA A 42 4.34 2.18 -1.88
N LEU A 43 5.58 1.74 -1.71
CA LEU A 43 6.76 2.60 -1.75
C LEU A 43 7.28 2.68 -3.19
N THR A 44 6.67 3.56 -3.98
CA THR A 44 7.04 3.85 -5.37
C THR A 44 8.34 4.64 -5.43
N THR A 45 9.47 3.94 -5.39
CA THR A 45 10.82 4.52 -5.42
C THR A 45 11.75 3.61 -6.23
N PRO A 46 12.81 4.14 -6.89
CA PRO A 46 13.79 3.31 -7.59
C PRO A 46 14.45 2.23 -6.72
N LYS A 47 14.44 2.40 -5.39
CA LYS A 47 14.96 1.40 -4.43
C LYS A 47 14.01 0.23 -4.19
N ASN A 48 12.76 0.31 -4.63
CA ASN A 48 11.74 -0.73 -4.50
C ASN A 48 10.99 -0.94 -5.83
N PRO A 49 11.63 -1.56 -6.83
CA PRO A 49 11.03 -1.76 -8.16
C PRO A 49 9.76 -2.63 -8.14
N ARG A 50 9.53 -3.36 -7.05
CA ARG A 50 8.34 -4.19 -6.86
C ARG A 50 7.05 -3.37 -6.85
N ALA A 51 7.07 -2.16 -6.28
CA ALA A 51 5.90 -1.29 -6.26
C ALA A 51 5.42 -0.94 -7.68
N ASP A 52 6.35 -0.55 -8.55
CA ASP A 52 6.07 -0.25 -9.95
C ASP A 52 5.64 -1.48 -10.73
N GLU A 53 6.28 -2.63 -10.48
CA GLU A 53 5.94 -3.90 -11.13
C GLU A 53 4.47 -4.28 -10.92
N VAL A 54 4.00 -4.26 -9.67
CA VAL A 54 2.63 -4.68 -9.32
C VAL A 54 1.60 -3.70 -9.89
N ALA A 55 1.83 -2.38 -9.73
CA ALA A 55 0.95 -1.35 -10.26
C ALA A 55 0.86 -1.43 -11.80
N ALA A 56 1.98 -1.58 -12.50
CA ALA A 56 2.02 -1.68 -13.95
C ALA A 56 1.30 -2.95 -14.45
N LYS A 57 1.49 -4.09 -13.79
CA LYS A 57 0.77 -5.34 -14.13
C LYS A 57 -0.73 -5.21 -13.94
N PHE A 58 -1.17 -4.54 -12.87
CA PHE A 58 -2.59 -4.28 -12.64
C PHE A 58 -3.17 -3.42 -13.76
N LYS A 59 -2.53 -2.28 -14.06
CA LYS A 59 -2.97 -1.37 -15.13
C LYS A 59 -3.00 -2.05 -16.49
N ALA A 60 -1.98 -2.82 -16.83
CA ALA A 60 -1.92 -3.56 -18.09
C ALA A 60 -3.06 -4.58 -18.23
N LYS A 61 -3.49 -5.20 -17.11
CA LYS A 61 -4.55 -6.20 -17.11
C LYS A 61 -5.96 -5.61 -17.10
N TYR A 62 -6.17 -4.54 -16.34
CA TYR A 62 -7.52 -4.02 -16.06
C TYR A 62 -7.81 -2.65 -16.70
N GLY A 63 -6.82 -2.01 -17.33
CA GLY A 63 -6.98 -0.73 -18.01
C GLY A 63 -7.16 0.48 -17.08
N VAL A 64 -7.07 0.28 -15.77
CA VAL A 64 -7.26 1.31 -14.73
C VAL A 64 -6.18 1.23 -13.67
N GLU A 65 -5.93 2.35 -12.98
CA GLU A 65 -5.04 2.37 -11.82
C GLU A 65 -5.65 1.57 -10.66
N SER A 66 -4.82 0.83 -9.92
CA SER A 66 -5.27 -0.02 -8.81
C SER A 66 -5.67 0.76 -7.56
N GLY A 67 -5.21 2.01 -7.46
CA GLY A 67 -5.07 2.70 -6.19
C GLY A 67 -4.20 1.92 -5.20
N THR A 68 -4.20 2.36 -3.95
CA THR A 68 -3.43 1.72 -2.86
C THR A 68 -3.89 0.28 -2.59
N TYR A 69 -5.21 0.04 -2.61
CA TYR A 69 -5.77 -1.26 -2.22
C TYR A 69 -5.45 -2.39 -3.19
N GLY A 70 -5.42 -2.15 -4.50
CA GLY A 70 -5.14 -3.23 -5.45
C GLY A 70 -3.70 -3.75 -5.35
N VAL A 71 -2.73 -2.89 -5.01
CA VAL A 71 -1.35 -3.32 -4.72
C VAL A 71 -1.29 -4.10 -3.41
N GLY A 72 -1.84 -3.54 -2.33
CA GLY A 72 -1.81 -4.16 -1.00
C GLY A 72 -2.46 -5.54 -0.97
N LEU A 73 -3.67 -5.67 -1.54
CA LEU A 73 -4.37 -6.96 -1.57
C LEU A 73 -3.64 -8.01 -2.41
N TYR A 74 -2.99 -7.59 -3.49
CA TYR A 74 -2.18 -8.48 -4.31
C TYR A 74 -0.99 -9.02 -3.51
N GLU A 75 -0.25 -8.16 -2.81
CA GLU A 75 0.88 -8.59 -2.01
C GLU A 75 0.45 -9.46 -0.82
N MET A 76 -0.61 -9.08 -0.09
CA MET A 76 -1.17 -9.89 1.00
C MET A 76 -1.50 -11.31 0.54
N THR A 77 -2.16 -11.44 -0.62
CA THR A 77 -2.53 -12.75 -1.17
C THR A 77 -1.30 -13.56 -1.56
N ASN A 78 -0.29 -12.95 -2.19
CA ASN A 78 0.92 -13.65 -2.60
C ASN A 78 1.80 -14.05 -1.40
N VAL A 79 1.85 -13.23 -0.35
CA VAL A 79 2.50 -13.59 0.91
C VAL A 79 1.85 -14.83 1.53
N TYR A 80 0.51 -14.91 1.53
CA TYR A 80 -0.20 -16.11 1.97
C TYR A 80 0.11 -17.33 1.09
N PHE A 81 0.13 -17.18 -0.24
CA PHE A 81 0.47 -18.27 -1.16
C PHE A 81 1.90 -18.78 -0.99
N ASP A 82 2.86 -17.91 -0.68
CA ASP A 82 4.23 -18.33 -0.35
C ASP A 82 4.24 -19.24 0.88
N ALA A 83 3.46 -18.91 1.92
CA ALA A 83 3.33 -19.75 3.11
C ALA A 83 2.66 -21.11 2.81
N VAL A 84 1.56 -21.11 2.04
CA VAL A 84 0.90 -22.34 1.58
C VAL A 84 1.86 -23.23 0.78
N LYS A 85 2.64 -22.63 -0.12
CA LYS A 85 3.65 -23.34 -0.91
C LYS A 85 4.76 -23.92 -0.04
N LYS A 86 5.21 -23.20 0.99
CA LYS A 86 6.24 -23.66 1.95
C LYS A 86 5.75 -24.88 2.74
N VAL A 87 4.47 -24.93 3.09
CA VAL A 87 3.85 -26.06 3.82
C VAL A 87 3.53 -27.25 2.90
N GLY A 88 3.36 -27.00 1.59
CA GLY A 88 3.05 -28.03 0.61
C GLY A 88 1.55 -28.29 0.41
N GLY A 89 0.68 -27.42 0.92
CA GLY A 89 -0.77 -27.55 0.79
C GLY A 89 -1.53 -26.58 1.69
N ALA A 90 -2.84 -26.46 1.45
CA ALA A 90 -3.70 -25.50 2.15
C ALA A 90 -4.41 -26.09 3.40
N SER A 91 -4.23 -27.39 3.69
CA SER A 91 -4.98 -28.10 4.73
C SER A 91 -4.42 -27.93 6.15
N ASP A 92 -3.11 -27.73 6.30
CA ASP A 92 -2.48 -27.55 7.61
C ASP A 92 -2.40 -26.07 7.97
N HIS A 93 -3.50 -25.55 8.52
CA HIS A 93 -3.61 -24.12 8.86
C HIS A 93 -2.59 -23.69 9.91
N ALA A 94 -2.24 -24.55 10.87
CA ALA A 94 -1.26 -24.23 11.91
C ALA A 94 0.15 -24.08 11.32
N ALA A 95 0.53 -25.01 10.43
CA ALA A 95 1.80 -24.91 9.71
C ALA A 95 1.84 -23.67 8.81
N ILE A 96 0.73 -23.31 8.15
CA ILE A 96 0.65 -22.10 7.30
C ILE A 96 0.83 -20.85 8.15
N MET A 97 0.15 -20.74 9.30
CA MET A 97 0.30 -19.58 10.18
C MET A 97 1.72 -19.45 10.73
N LYS A 98 2.38 -20.56 11.06
CA LYS A 98 3.79 -20.57 11.44
C LYS A 98 4.70 -20.13 10.28
N ALA A 99 4.45 -20.63 9.07
CA ALA A 99 5.21 -20.22 7.88
C ALA A 99 5.02 -18.73 7.58
N LEU A 100 3.79 -18.22 7.77
CA LEU A 100 3.45 -16.81 7.57
C LEU A 100 4.13 -15.91 8.61
N SER A 101 4.12 -16.28 9.90
CA SER A 101 4.77 -15.49 10.95
C SER A 101 6.30 -15.40 10.79
N GLU A 102 6.91 -16.39 10.14
CA GLU A 102 8.33 -16.41 9.78
C GLU A 102 8.65 -15.53 8.53
N THR A 103 7.67 -14.85 7.94
CA THR A 103 7.89 -14.02 6.73
C THR A 103 8.76 -12.81 7.02
N ASP A 104 9.81 -12.65 6.22
CA ASP A 104 10.68 -11.48 6.14
C ASP A 104 11.05 -11.28 4.66
N LYS A 105 10.35 -10.38 3.95
CA LYS A 105 10.54 -10.19 2.51
C LYS A 105 10.26 -8.76 2.04
N GLN A 106 10.87 -8.41 0.92
CA GLN A 106 10.50 -7.20 0.17
C GLN A 106 9.15 -7.41 -0.54
N VAL A 107 8.23 -6.47 -0.36
CA VAL A 107 6.95 -6.33 -1.07
C VAL A 107 6.82 -4.90 -1.61
N ALA A 108 5.73 -4.60 -2.32
CA ALA A 108 5.44 -3.27 -2.83
C ALA A 108 5.42 -2.18 -1.74
N GLU A 109 5.00 -2.50 -0.52
CA GLU A 109 4.92 -1.58 0.63
C GLU A 109 6.27 -1.39 1.34
N GLY A 110 7.31 -2.12 0.96
CA GLY A 110 8.60 -2.13 1.66
C GLY A 110 8.99 -3.52 2.17
N ARG A 111 9.88 -3.57 3.16
CA ARG A 111 10.22 -4.82 3.84
C ARG A 111 9.08 -5.20 4.79
N LEU A 112 8.36 -6.27 4.48
CA LEU A 112 7.36 -6.88 5.35
C LEU A 112 8.04 -7.89 6.28
N LYS A 113 7.81 -7.72 7.59
CA LYS A 113 8.19 -8.68 8.62
C LYS A 113 7.12 -8.69 9.71
N PHE A 114 6.68 -9.88 10.12
CA PHE A 114 5.77 -10.03 11.25
C PHE A 114 6.54 -10.07 12.57
N ASP A 115 6.02 -9.40 13.59
CA ASP A 115 6.51 -9.51 14.97
C ASP A 115 6.03 -10.84 15.57
N PRO A 116 6.91 -11.67 16.15
CA PRO A 116 6.51 -12.89 16.84
C PRO A 116 5.88 -12.67 18.24
N ALA A 117 5.85 -11.43 18.75
CA ALA A 117 5.38 -11.08 20.09
C ALA A 117 3.85 -11.13 20.30
#